data_AF-A0A4Y8SIH9-F1
#
_entry.id   AF-A0A4Y8SIH9-F1
#
_cell.length_a   1.000
_cell.length_b   1.000
_cell.length_c   1.000
_cell.angle_alpha   90.00
_cell.angle_beta   90.00
_cell.angle_gamma   90.00
#
_symmetry.space_group_name_H-M   'P 1'
#
loop_
_entity.id
_entity.type
_entity.pdbx_description
1 polymer ?
#
loop_
_entity_poly.entity_id
_entity_poly.type
_entity_poly.pdbx_seq_one_letter_code
_entity_poly.pdbx_strand_id
1 'polypeptide(L)'
;MANTVTTMSNILEQYKIKFSTSRNYGTLNRIQSIDELMTQFIGDHYRISEVDGLLAGINRVINGDVNECEDYTQSLIIAVITPFHVKIYEDLDEYENNNSIEPRFTIPLLDFKLIVEAWRSYLNYSTLNSPI
;
A
#
# COMPACT_ATOMS: atom_id res chain seq x y z
N MET A 1 -21.61 -15.95 -0.99
CA MET A 1 -20.13 -15.90 -1.11
C MET A 1 -19.65 -15.37 -2.48
N ALA A 2 -20.49 -14.73 -3.30
CA ALA A 2 -20.09 -14.23 -4.63
C ALA A 2 -19.72 -12.73 -4.67
N ASN A 3 -19.99 -11.94 -3.62
CA ASN A 3 -19.84 -10.49 -3.69
C ASN A 3 -18.40 -10.01 -3.46
N THR A 4 -17.61 -10.68 -2.64
CA THR A 4 -16.28 -10.18 -2.22
C THR A 4 -15.23 -10.25 -3.32
N VAL A 5 -15.27 -11.28 -4.17
CA VAL A 5 -14.31 -11.48 -5.27
C VAL A 5 -14.54 -10.46 -6.40
N THR A 6 -15.80 -10.14 -6.69
CA THR A 6 -16.17 -9.12 -7.68
C THR A 6 -15.76 -7.71 -7.24
N THR A 7 -15.85 -7.40 -5.94
CA THR A 7 -15.40 -6.10 -5.41
C THR A 7 -13.88 -5.94 -5.50
N MET A 8 -13.10 -6.97 -5.12
CA MET A 8 -11.63 -6.88 -5.18
C MET A 8 -11.10 -6.73 -6.61
N SER A 9 -11.66 -7.47 -7.59
CA SER A 9 -11.27 -7.32 -9.00
C SER A 9 -11.55 -5.90 -9.52
N ASN A 10 -12.67 -5.29 -9.11
CA ASN A 10 -13.05 -3.96 -9.54
C ASN A 10 -12.09 -2.89 -9.00
N ILE A 11 -11.68 -2.99 -7.73
CA ILE A 11 -10.73 -2.03 -7.13
C ILE A 11 -9.36 -2.10 -7.82
N LEU A 12 -8.81 -3.30 -8.05
CA LEU A 12 -7.51 -3.41 -8.73
C LEU A 12 -7.57 -2.83 -10.15
N GLU A 13 -8.67 -3.02 -10.88
CA GLU A 13 -8.86 -2.43 -12.20
C GLU A 13 -9.01 -0.90 -12.14
N GLN A 14 -9.82 -0.38 -11.22
CA GLN A 14 -10.02 1.05 -11.00
C GLN A 14 -8.70 1.79 -10.76
N TYR A 15 -7.85 1.24 -9.89
CA TYR A 15 -6.54 1.80 -9.57
C TYR A 15 -5.43 1.33 -10.52
N LYS A 16 -5.78 0.62 -11.60
CA LYS A 16 -4.86 0.09 -12.62
C LYS A 16 -3.68 -0.69 -12.01
N ILE A 17 -3.95 -1.46 -10.96
CA ILE A 17 -2.95 -2.21 -10.22
C ILE A 17 -2.38 -3.32 -11.09
N LYS A 18 -1.06 -3.35 -11.23
CA LYS A 18 -0.33 -4.41 -11.91
C LYS A 18 0.82 -4.89 -11.05
N PHE A 19 1.02 -6.20 -11.01
CA PHE A 19 2.14 -6.82 -10.33
C PHE A 19 3.10 -7.44 -11.34
N SER A 20 4.40 -7.36 -11.08
CA SER A 20 5.41 -7.98 -11.93
C SER A 20 6.64 -8.40 -11.12
N THR A 21 7.31 -9.46 -11.59
CA THR A 21 8.59 -9.92 -11.05
C THR A 21 9.62 -9.79 -12.16
N SER A 22 10.68 -9.04 -11.90
CA SER A 22 11.91 -9.10 -12.71
C SER A 22 12.85 -10.12 -12.08
N ARG A 23 13.48 -10.95 -12.91
CA ARG A 23 14.59 -11.84 -12.48
C ARG A 23 15.96 -11.30 -12.86
N ASN A 24 16.00 -10.14 -13.50
CA ASN A 24 17.26 -9.50 -13.88
C ASN A 24 17.87 -8.84 -12.63
N TYR A 25 19.07 -9.29 -12.26
CA TYR A 25 19.81 -8.83 -11.07
C TYR A 25 19.12 -9.14 -9.73
N GLY A 26 18.63 -10.39 -9.58
CA GLY A 26 17.88 -10.84 -8.41
C GLY A 26 16.37 -10.74 -8.63
N THR A 27 15.60 -11.45 -7.80
CA THR A 27 14.13 -11.41 -7.83
C THR A 27 13.66 -10.06 -7.28
N LEU A 28 13.16 -9.20 -8.16
CA LEU A 28 12.59 -7.90 -7.81
C LEU A 28 11.10 -7.90 -8.14
N ASN A 29 10.27 -7.92 -7.09
CA ASN A 29 8.84 -7.75 -7.20
C ASN A 29 8.49 -6.27 -7.30
N ARG A 30 7.50 -5.94 -8.13
CA ARG A 30 7.06 -4.56 -8.38
C ARG A 30 5.54 -4.52 -8.41
N ILE A 31 5.01 -3.45 -7.84
CA ILE A 31 3.63 -3.00 -8.04
C ILE A 31 3.66 -1.77 -8.96
N GLN A 32 2.59 -1.57 -9.72
CA GLN A 32 2.29 -0.34 -10.45
C GLN A 32 0.84 0.01 -10.20
N SER A 33 0.50 1.29 -10.18
CA SER A 33 -0.87 1.78 -10.06
C SER A 33 -1.10 3.00 -10.96
N ILE A 34 -2.30 3.57 -10.90
CA ILE A 34 -2.64 4.83 -11.55
C ILE A 34 -1.85 6.03 -11.02
N ASP A 35 -1.29 5.93 -9.80
CA ASP A 35 -0.54 6.99 -9.15
C ASP A 35 0.90 6.57 -8.85
N GLU A 36 1.87 7.40 -9.23
CA GLU A 36 3.29 7.08 -9.07
C GLU A 36 3.73 7.08 -7.60
N LEU A 37 3.15 7.93 -6.76
CA LEU A 37 3.52 8.02 -5.35
C LEU A 37 2.94 6.85 -4.56
N MET A 38 1.69 6.47 -4.83
CA MET A 38 1.12 5.23 -4.27
C MET A 38 1.91 4.00 -4.74
N THR A 39 2.35 3.99 -6.01
CA THR A 39 3.19 2.92 -6.55
C THR A 39 4.48 2.78 -5.76
N GLN A 40 5.17 3.89 -5.51
CA GLN A 40 6.41 3.89 -4.75
C GLN A 40 6.19 3.53 -3.28
N PHE A 41 5.20 4.14 -2.62
CA PHE A 41 4.87 3.85 -1.23
C PHE A 41 4.62 2.36 -0.97
N ILE A 42 3.73 1.74 -1.74
CA ILE A 42 3.41 0.32 -1.58
C ILE A 42 4.59 -0.55 -2.03
N GLY A 43 5.30 -0.14 -3.10
CA GLY A 43 6.47 -0.85 -3.61
C GLY A 43 7.65 -0.90 -2.64
N ASP A 44 7.81 0.13 -1.81
CA ASP A 44 8.83 0.18 -0.76
C ASP A 44 8.57 -0.82 0.37
N HIS A 45 7.32 -1.29 0.53
CA HIS A 45 6.98 -2.41 1.40
C HIS A 45 7.21 -3.74 0.68
N TYR A 46 8.45 -4.04 0.32
CA TYR A 46 8.80 -5.22 -0.49
C TYR A 46 8.99 -6.49 0.34
N ARG A 47 9.03 -6.40 1.68
CA ARG A 47 9.07 -7.56 2.58
C ARG A 47 7.71 -7.84 3.19
N ILE A 48 7.36 -9.13 3.33
CA ILE A 48 6.10 -9.54 3.97
C ILE A 48 5.91 -8.92 5.35
N SER A 49 6.96 -8.84 6.16
CA SER A 49 6.87 -8.24 7.50
C SER A 49 6.51 -6.75 7.47
N GLU A 50 6.95 -6.01 6.45
CA GLU A 50 6.63 -4.58 6.29
C GLU A 50 5.17 -4.43 5.89
N VAL A 51 4.71 -5.23 4.91
CA VAL A 51 3.29 -5.24 4.49
C VAL A 51 2.37 -5.68 5.63
N ASP A 52 2.78 -6.65 6.45
CA ASP A 52 2.03 -7.10 7.62
C ASP A 52 1.93 -5.99 8.68
N GLY A 53 3.01 -5.21 8.87
CA GLY A 53 3.02 -4.02 9.73
C GLY A 53 2.02 -2.96 9.25
N LEU A 54 2.07 -2.62 7.97
CA LEU A 54 1.14 -1.66 7.35
C LEU A 54 -0.32 -2.12 7.50
N LEU A 55 -0.62 -3.39 7.22
CA LEU A 55 -1.96 -3.96 7.39
C LEU A 55 -2.41 -3.96 8.84
N ALA A 56 -1.50 -4.17 9.79
CA ALA A 56 -1.83 -4.08 11.22
C ALA A 56 -2.25 -2.65 11.60
N GLY A 57 -1.53 -1.62 11.11
CA GLY A 57 -1.91 -0.22 11.28
C GLY A 57 -3.29 0.10 10.71
N ILE A 58 -3.53 -0.30 9.45
CA ILE A 58 -4.83 -0.17 8.78
C ILE A 58 -5.95 -0.82 9.60
N ASN A 59 -5.75 -2.05 10.07
CA ASN A 59 -6.78 -2.78 10.80
C ASN A 59 -7.08 -2.12 12.17
N ARG A 60 -6.08 -1.57 12.86
CA ARG A 60 -6.30 -0.81 14.10
C ARG A 60 -7.19 0.41 13.87
N VAL A 61 -6.98 1.12 12.75
CA VAL A 61 -7.84 2.26 12.36
C VAL A 61 -9.26 1.80 12.03
N ILE A 62 -9.41 0.72 11.24
CA ILE A 62 -10.73 0.16 10.88
C ILE A 62 -11.51 -0.31 12.11
N ASN A 63 -10.83 -0.94 13.07
CA ASN A 63 -11.45 -1.44 14.29
C ASN A 63 -11.78 -0.34 15.30
N GLY A 64 -11.30 0.90 15.07
CA GLY A 64 -11.46 2.00 16.01
C GLY A 64 -10.53 1.92 17.22
N ASP A 65 -9.47 1.11 17.17
CA ASP A 65 -8.45 1.03 18.22
C ASP A 65 -7.63 2.33 18.29
N VAL A 66 -7.48 3.00 17.15
CA VAL A 66 -6.86 4.32 17.01
C VAL A 66 -7.65 5.17 16.01
N ASN A 67 -7.59 6.49 16.16
CA ASN A 67 -8.24 7.42 15.23
C ASN A 67 -7.41 7.66 13.96
N GLU A 68 -6.11 7.40 14.01
CA GLU A 68 -5.18 7.62 12.92
C GLU A 68 -3.94 6.73 13.11
N CYS A 69 -3.30 6.36 12.01
CA CYS A 69 -2.01 5.70 11.99
C CYS A 69 -1.15 6.35 10.90
N GLU A 70 0.12 6.57 11.18
CA GLU A 70 1.10 7.01 10.19
C GLU A 70 2.01 5.84 9.84
N ASP A 71 2.44 5.77 8.58
CA ASP A 71 3.44 4.84 8.10
C ASP A 71 4.34 5.55 7.07
N TYR A 72 5.64 5.30 7.12
CA TYR A 72 6.60 5.97 6.26
C TYR A 72 7.62 5.00 5.67
N THR A 73 8.13 5.33 4.48
CA THR A 73 9.04 4.47 3.74
C THR A 73 10.47 5.01 3.69
N GLN A 74 11.40 4.19 3.21
CA GLN A 74 12.80 4.62 2.98
C GLN A 74 12.92 5.70 1.91
N SER A 75 11.91 5.86 1.06
CA SER A 75 11.82 6.95 0.08
C SER A 75 11.36 8.28 0.69
N LEU A 76 11.21 8.37 2.02
CA LEU A 76 10.68 9.54 2.72
C LEU A 76 9.23 9.87 2.35
N ILE A 77 8.45 8.88 1.90
CA ILE A 77 7.02 9.03 1.63
C ILE A 77 6.27 8.68 2.91
N ILE A 78 5.27 9.47 3.28
CA ILE A 78 4.39 9.20 4.43
C ILE A 78 2.94 8.98 4.00
N ALA A 79 2.32 7.97 4.58
CA ALA A 79 0.90 7.72 4.50
C ALA A 79 0.23 7.99 5.86
N VAL A 80 -0.76 8.88 5.86
CA VAL A 80 -1.63 9.15 7.01
C VAL A 80 -2.94 8.40 6.80
N ILE A 81 -3.21 7.43 7.67
CA ILE A 81 -4.30 6.46 7.57
C ILE A 81 -5.38 6.85 8.58
N THR A 82 -6.52 7.32 8.06
CA THR A 82 -7.70 7.70 8.85
C THR A 82 -8.86 6.74 8.57
N PRO A 83 -9.96 6.73 9.37
CA PRO A 83 -11.07 5.79 9.21
C PRO A 83 -11.74 5.81 7.84
N PHE A 84 -11.60 6.90 7.08
CA PHE A 84 -12.26 7.09 5.79
C PHE A 84 -11.28 7.05 4.62
N HIS A 85 -10.08 7.59 4.79
CA HIS A 85 -9.13 7.77 3.70
C HIS A 85 -7.68 7.55 4.16
N VAL A 86 -6.84 7.19 3.20
CA VAL A 86 -5.39 7.27 3.30
C VAL A 86 -4.92 8.44 2.45
N LYS A 87 -4.10 9.29 3.05
CA LYS A 87 -3.46 10.43 2.42
C LYS A 87 -1.97 10.13 2.26
N ILE A 88 -1.42 10.30 1.07
CA ILE A 88 -0.01 10.03 0.78
C ILE A 88 0.69 11.35 0.44
N TYR A 89 1.78 11.63 1.13
CA TYR A 89 2.60 12.81 0.98
C TYR A 89 3.99 12.42 0.49
N GLU A 90 4.55 13.23 -0.42
CA GLU A 90 5.79 12.91 -1.14
C GLU A 90 7.04 13.06 -0.29
N ASP A 91 6.99 13.91 0.75
CA ASP A 91 8.13 14.26 1.57
C ASP A 91 7.75 14.27 3.07
N LEU A 92 8.37 13.37 3.83
CA LEU A 92 8.21 13.22 5.27
C LEU A 92 8.70 14.47 6.00
N ASP A 93 9.84 15.05 5.60
CA ASP A 93 10.40 16.22 6.26
C ASP A 93 9.47 17.43 6.03
N GLU A 94 8.92 17.59 4.83
CA GLU A 94 7.94 18.65 4.54
C GLU A 94 6.69 18.48 5.41
N TYR A 95 6.16 17.25 5.50
CA TYR A 95 5.00 16.95 6.33
C TYR A 95 5.25 17.21 7.82
N GLU A 96 6.40 16.78 8.36
CA GLU A 96 6.78 17.02 9.76
C GLU A 96 6.93 18.50 10.08
N ASN A 97 7.44 19.29 9.14
CA ASN A 97 7.55 20.74 9.28
C ASN A 97 6.21 21.47 9.15
N ASN A 98 5.29 20.94 8.34
CA ASN A 98 3.97 21.51 8.12
C ASN A 98 2.93 20.44 7.76
N ASN A 99 2.25 19.92 8.78
CA ASN A 99 1.23 18.89 8.60
C ASN A 99 -0.09 19.40 7.96
N SER A 100 -0.15 20.67 7.56
CA SER A 100 -1.30 21.28 6.87
C SER A 100 -1.14 21.31 5.34
N ILE A 101 -0.05 20.75 4.79
CA ILE A 101 0.11 20.62 3.34
C ILE A 101 -0.97 19.70 2.74
N GLU A 102 -1.25 19.91 1.46
CA GLU A 102 -2.18 19.05 0.72
C GLU A 102 -1.52 17.72 0.37
N PRO A 103 -2.22 16.58 0.52
CA PRO A 103 -1.67 15.30 0.11
C PRO A 103 -1.58 15.20 -1.42
N ARG A 104 -0.51 14.57 -1.91
CA ARG A 104 -0.29 14.32 -3.34
C ARG A 104 -1.26 13.29 -3.90
N PHE A 105 -1.76 12.40 -3.03
CA PHE A 105 -2.75 11.39 -3.39
C PHE A 105 -3.66 11.09 -2.19
N THR A 106 -4.95 10.88 -2.44
CA THR A 106 -5.92 10.47 -1.42
C THR A 106 -6.76 9.32 -1.97
N ILE A 107 -6.96 8.28 -1.15
CA ILE A 107 -7.68 7.06 -1.52
C ILE A 107 -8.57 6.61 -0.35
N PRO A 108 -9.77 6.04 -0.59
CA PRO A 108 -10.56 5.45 0.48
C PRO A 108 -9.80 4.35 1.23
N LEU A 109 -9.97 4.30 2.57
CA LEU A 109 -9.25 3.34 3.43
C LEU A 109 -9.45 1.88 3.00
N LEU A 110 -10.69 1.53 2.67
CA LEU A 110 -11.04 0.16 2.29
C LEU A 110 -10.40 -0.24 0.96
N ASP A 111 -10.35 0.68 0.00
CA ASP A 111 -9.71 0.44 -1.30
C ASP A 111 -8.21 0.26 -1.13
N PHE A 112 -7.58 1.13 -0.33
CA PHE A 112 -6.16 1.01 0.00
C PHE A 112 -5.83 -0.33 0.66
N LYS A 113 -6.63 -0.74 1.66
CA LYS A 113 -6.48 -2.04 2.31
C LYS A 113 -6.51 -3.20 1.31
N LEU A 114 -7.46 -3.19 0.37
CA LEU A 114 -7.58 -4.24 -0.65
C LEU A 114 -6.34 -4.30 -1.56
N ILE A 115 -5.78 -3.15 -1.92
CA ILE A 115 -4.54 -3.08 -2.72
C ILE A 115 -3.35 -3.64 -1.94
N VAL A 116 -3.21 -3.26 -0.66
CA VAL A 116 -2.14 -3.76 0.22
C VAL A 116 -2.27 -5.28 0.47
N GLU A 117 -3.49 -5.80 0.65
CA GLU A 117 -3.75 -7.24 0.77
C GLU A 117 -3.41 -8.00 -0.52
N ALA A 118 -3.73 -7.43 -1.68
CA ALA A 118 -3.36 -8.00 -2.97
C ALA A 118 -1.84 -8.01 -3.17
N TRP A 119 -1.16 -6.95 -2.75
CA TRP A 119 0.30 -6.87 -2.77
C TRP A 119 0.96 -7.92 -1.87
N ARG A 120 0.48 -8.07 -0.62
CA ARG A 120 0.91 -9.12 0.30
C ARG A 120 0.77 -10.52 -0.32
N SER A 121 -0.39 -10.77 -0.92
CA SER A 121 -0.70 -12.06 -1.56
C SER A 121 0.26 -12.37 -2.71
N TYR A 122 0.57 -11.34 -3.51
CA TYR A 122 1.56 -11.44 -4.58
C TYR A 122 2.98 -11.74 -4.08
N LEU A 123 3.43 -11.05 -3.03
CA LEU A 123 4.74 -11.30 -2.41
C LEU A 123 4.85 -12.71 -1.84
N ASN A 124 3.81 -13.23 -1.19
CA ASN A 124 3.78 -14.61 -0.71
C ASN A 124 3.87 -15.62 -1.87
N TYR A 125 3.08 -15.41 -2.93
CA TYR A 125 3.11 -16.28 -4.10
C TYR A 125 4.47 -16.28 -4.82
N SER A 126 5.08 -15.11 -5.00
CA SER A 126 6.39 -14.98 -5.65
C SER A 126 7.52 -15.60 -4.82
N THR A 127 7.45 -15.50 -3.49
CA THR A 127 8.43 -16.13 -2.58
C THR A 127 8.37 -17.66 -2.67
N LEU A 128 7.16 -18.23 -2.69
CA LEU A 128 6.96 -19.68 -2.78
C LEU A 128 7.41 -20.29 -4.13
N ASN A 129 7.39 -19.49 -5.20
CA ASN A 129 7.71 -19.93 -6.56
C ASN A 129 9.06 -19.43 -7.07
N SER A 130 9.92 -18.91 -6.18
CA SER A 130 11.30 -18.59 -6.52
C SER A 130 12.14 -19.87 -6.45
N PRO A 131 12.69 -20.39 -7.57
CA PRO A 131 13.59 -21.53 -7.53
C PRO A 131 14.83 -21.16 -6.72
N ILE A 132 15.16 -22.01 -5.74
CA ILE A 132 16.40 -21.95 -4.93
C ILE A 132 17.60 -22.24 -5.83
#